data_AF-A0A7X9INR7-F1
#
_entry.id   AF-A0A7X9INR7-F1
#
_cell.length_a   1.000
_cell.length_b   1.000
_cell.length_c   1.000
_cell.angle_alpha   90.00
_cell.angle_beta   90.00
_cell.angle_gamma   90.00
#
_symmetry.space_group_name_H-M   'P 1'
#
loop_
_entity.id
_entity.type
_entity.pdbx_description
1 polymer ?
#
loop_
_entity_poly.entity_id
_entity_poly.type
_entity_poly.pdbx_seq_one_letter_code
_entity_poly.pdbx_strand_id
1 'polypeptide(L)' 'MGISKDQEELYKKTLEDVRSQLSDIDAEVEKELQRVRQTLAQLQEQKKSLKMVYEGIAKLLGIESDLEDDSAETSIPKM' A
#
# COMPACT_ATOMS: atom_id res chain seq x y z
N MET A 1 -22.82 36.18 25.81
CA MET A 1 -21.42 36.61 25.60
C MET A 1 -20.91 35.88 24.38
N GLY A 2 -20.41 36.62 23.38
CA GLY A 2 -19.71 36.06 22.23
C GLY A 2 -18.20 35.98 22.51
N ILE A 3 -17.50 35.19 21.71
CA ILE A 3 -16.04 35.17 21.71
C ILE A 3 -15.47 36.55 21.30
N SER A 4 -14.33 36.93 21.86
CA SER A 4 -13.62 38.16 21.47
C SER A 4 -12.97 37.99 20.10
N LYS A 5 -12.58 39.11 19.47
CA LYS A 5 -11.86 39.08 18.18
C LYS A 5 -10.54 38.31 18.27
N ASP A 6 -9.81 38.46 19.38
CA ASP A 6 -8.54 37.75 19.60
C ASP A 6 -8.76 36.24 19.74
N GLN A 7 -9.86 35.83 20.37
CA GLN A 7 -10.26 34.42 20.44
C GLN A 7 -10.64 33.88 19.06
N GLU A 8 -11.39 34.67 18.28
CA GLU A 8 -11.75 34.31 16.90
C GLU A 8 -10.51 34.10 16.01
N GLU A 9 -9.53 34.99 16.11
CA GLU A 9 -8.27 34.89 15.36
C GLU A 9 -7.44 33.67 15.76
N LEU A 10 -7.34 33.39 17.08
CA LEU A 10 -6.68 32.18 17.58
C LEU A 10 -7.33 30.90 17.04
N TYR A 11 -8.66 30.83 17.05
CA TYR A 11 -9.39 29.67 16.54
C TYR A 11 -9.23 29.51 15.03
N LYS A 12 -9.23 30.59 14.25
CA LYS A 12 -8.95 30.54 12.80
C LYS A 12 -7.56 29.98 12.53
N LYS A 13 -6.54 30.47 13.24
CA LYS A 13 -5.18 29.95 13.12
C LYS A 13 -5.11 28.47 13.48
N THR A 14 -5.73 28.08 14.59
CA THR A 14 -5.77 26.67 15.02
C THR A 14 -6.46 25.78 13.98
N LEU A 15 -7.53 26.26 13.34
CA LEU A 15 -8.20 25.54 12.26
C LEU A 15 -7.31 25.36 11.03
N GLU A 16 -6.53 26.37 10.65
CA GLU A 16 -5.56 26.28 9.56
C GLU A 16 -4.45 25.28 9.88
N ASP A 17 -3.91 25.34 11.10
CA ASP A 17 -2.87 24.41 11.56
C ASP A 17 -3.37 22.95 11.54
N VAL A 18 -4.60 22.71 12.03
CA VAL A 18 -5.21 21.37 12.00
C VAL A 18 -5.47 20.90 10.57
N ARG A 19 -5.92 21.79 9.67
CA ARG A 19 -6.09 21.44 8.24
C ARG A 19 -4.76 21.05 7.60
N SER A 20 -3.67 21.75 7.91
CA SER A 20 -2.34 21.38 7.43
C SER A 20 -1.95 19.99 7.93
N GLN A 21 -2.12 19.72 9.23
CA GLN A 21 -1.80 18.42 9.82
C GLN A 21 -2.61 17.27 9.21
N LEU A 22 -3.90 17.49 8.90
CA LEU A 22 -4.72 16.50 8.19
C LEU A 22 -4.18 16.22 6.80
N SER A 23 -3.80 17.27 6.05
CA SER A 23 -3.19 17.10 4.72
C SER A 23 -1.86 16.36 4.77
N ASP A 24 -1.06 16.58 5.82
CA ASP A 24 0.22 15.89 6.01
C ASP A 24 -0.01 14.40 6.30
N ILE A 25 -1.02 14.08 7.13
CA ILE A 25 -1.42 12.69 7.40
C ILE A 25 -1.88 11.99 6.11
N ASP A 26 -2.72 12.64 5.30
CA ASP A 26 -3.19 12.07 4.03
C ASP A 26 -2.03 11.77 3.08
N ALA A 27 -1.04 12.68 3.00
CA ALA A 27 0.17 12.47 2.20
C ALA A 27 1.03 11.29 2.72
N GLU A 28 1.13 11.13 4.03
CA GLU A 28 1.85 10.01 4.64
C GLU A 28 1.14 8.67 4.40
N VAL A 29 -0.20 8.64 4.48
CA VAL A 29 -0.99 7.46 4.15
C VAL A 29 -0.75 7.02 2.71
N GLU A 30 -0.80 7.94 1.74
CA GLU A 30 -0.57 7.60 0.33
C GLU A 30 0.85 7.07 0.09
N LYS A 31 1.84 7.65 0.76
CA LYS A 31 3.23 7.19 0.69
C LYS A 31 3.40 5.77 1.23
N GLU A 32 2.77 5.43 2.36
CA GLU A 32 2.82 4.06 2.89
C GLU A 32 2.06 3.08 1.99
N LEU A 33 0.91 3.47 1.43
CA LEU A 33 0.18 2.66 0.45
C LEU A 33 1.05 2.34 -0.78
N GLN A 34 1.80 3.32 -1.28
CA GLN A 34 2.73 3.11 -2.39
C GLN A 34 3.83 2.10 -2.03
N ARG A 35 4.39 2.17 -0.82
CA ARG A 35 5.40 1.20 -0.36
C ARG A 35 4.83 -0.20 -0.23
N VAL A 36 3.62 -0.35 0.29
CA VAL A 36 2.93 -1.64 0.37
C VAL A 36 2.72 -2.21 -1.03
N ARG A 37 2.27 -1.40 -1.99
CA ARG A 37 2.12 -1.82 -3.39
C ARG A 37 3.44 -2.29 -4.00
N GLN A 38 4.54 -1.58 -3.78
CA GLN A 38 5.87 -1.99 -4.26
C GLN A 38 6.32 -3.30 -3.63
N THR A 39 6.12 -3.46 -2.32
CA THR A 39 6.48 -4.69 -1.60
C THR A 39 5.68 -5.88 -2.13
N LEU A 40 4.38 -5.71 -2.36
CA LEU A 40 3.53 -6.76 -2.91
C LEU A 40 3.98 -7.16 -4.33
N ALA A 41 4.31 -6.20 -5.19
CA ALA A 41 4.82 -6.49 -6.52
C ALA A 41 6.14 -7.30 -6.47
N GLN A 42 7.08 -6.92 -5.60
CA GLN A 42 8.33 -7.65 -5.42
C GLN A 42 8.11 -9.08 -4.92
N LEU A 43 7.22 -9.27 -3.94
CA LEU A 43 6.89 -10.59 -3.41
C LEU A 43 6.24 -11.49 -4.46
N GLN A 44 5.36 -10.93 -5.31
CA GLN A 44 4.76 -11.67 -6.42
C GLN A 44 5.80 -12.08 -7.46
N GLU A 45 6.74 -11.20 -7.81
CA GLU A 45 7.83 -11.51 -8.73
C GLU A 45 8.73 -12.61 -8.18
N GLN A 46 9.10 -12.53 -6.89
CA GLN A 46 9.86 -13.57 -6.21
C GLN A 46 9.11 -14.90 -6.20
N LYS A 47 7.81 -14.90 -5.86
CA LYS A 47 6.97 -16.10 -5.89
C LYS A 47 6.98 -16.73 -7.28
N LYS A 48 6.77 -15.92 -8.33
CA LYS A 48 6.80 -16.38 -9.73
C LYS A 48 8.14 -17.00 -10.11
N SER A 49 9.25 -16.35 -9.76
CA SER A 49 10.58 -16.89 -10.01
C SER A 49 10.80 -18.23 -9.32
N LEU A 50 10.36 -18.38 -8.07
CA LEU A 50 10.47 -19.64 -7.33
C LEU A 50 9.61 -20.74 -7.92
N LYS A 51 8.39 -20.43 -8.40
CA LYS A 51 7.54 -21.38 -9.12
C LYS A 51 8.23 -21.90 -10.38
N MET A 52 8.81 -21.00 -11.20
CA MET A 52 9.55 -21.40 -12.40
C MET A 52 10.72 -22.34 -12.08
N VAL A 53 11.45 -22.07 -10.98
CA VAL A 53 12.53 -22.95 -10.52
C VAL A 53 11.98 -24.31 -10.09
N TYR A 54 10.90 -24.32 -9.29
CA TYR A 54 10.24 -25.56 -8.85
C TYR A 54 9.79 -26.41 -10.04
N GLU A 55 9.06 -25.82 -10.99
CA GLU A 55 8.58 -26.51 -12.19
C GLU A 55 9.73 -27.07 -13.03
N GLY A 56 10.82 -26.31 -13.17
CA GLY A 56 12.04 -26.76 -13.84
C GLY A 56 12.64 -28.00 -13.16
N ILE A 57 12.74 -28.00 -11.83
CA ILE A 57 13.26 -29.13 -11.05
C ILE A 57 12.30 -30.32 -11.11
N ALA A 58 11.00 -30.11 -10.95
CA ALA A 58 9.99 -31.16 -11.02
C ALA A 58 10.05 -31.88 -12.38
N LYS A 59 10.15 -31.12 -13.47
CA LYS A 59 10.32 -31.67 -14.83
C LYS A 59 11.59 -32.49 -14.98
N LEU A 60 12.72 -32.05 -14.41
CA LEU A 60 13.98 -32.82 -14.44
C LEU A 60 13.87 -34.14 -13.66
N LEU A 61 13.07 -34.16 -12.59
CA LEU A 61 12.83 -35.34 -11.76
C LEU A 61 11.70 -36.25 -12.29
N GLY A 62 10.98 -35.82 -13.33
CA GLY A 62 9.81 -36.52 -13.85
C GLY A 62 8.59 -36.46 -12.91
N ILE A 63 8.55 -35.47 -12.01
CA ILE A 63 7.44 -35.21 -11.10
C ILE A 63 6.46 -34.27 -11.80
N GLU A 64 5.17 -34.58 -11.76
CA GLU A 64 4.11 -33.70 -12.24
C GLU A 64 3.94 -32.53 -11.26
N SER A 65 3.97 -31.30 -11.77
CA SER A 65 3.83 -30.09 -10.95
C SER A 65 2.39 -29.94 -10.48
N ASP A 66 2.23 -29.74 -9.17
CA ASP A 66 0.96 -29.51 -8.47
C ASP A 66 0.70 -28.03 -8.14
N LEU A 67 1.58 -27.13 -8.59
CA LEU A 67 1.41 -25.69 -8.36
C LEU A 67 0.31 -25.13 -9.26
N GLU A 68 -0.69 -24.50 -8.65
CA GLU A 68 -1.71 -23.74 -9.39
C GLU A 68 -1.09 -22.50 -10.06
N ASP A 69 -1.56 -22.19 -11.27
CA ASP A 69 -1.30 -20.91 -11.93
C ASP A 69 -2.04 -19.80 -11.18
N ASP A 70 -1.29 -18.98 -10.43
CA ASP A 70 -1.84 -17.82 -9.72
C ASP A 70 -2.08 -16.70 -10.74
N SER A 71 -3.07 -16.87 -11.62
CA SER A 71 -3.65 -15.76 -12.38
C SER A 71 -4.61 -14.91 -11.52
N ALA A 72 -4.78 -15.27 -10.25
CA ALA A 72 -5.49 -14.46 -9.27
C ALA A 72 -4.63 -13.25 -8.90
N GLU A 73 -4.77 -12.17 -9.68
CA GLU A 73 -4.43 -10.83 -9.23
C GLU A 73 -4.97 -10.65 -7.81
N THR A 74 -4.08 -10.54 -6.83
CA THR A 74 -4.46 -9.95 -5.55
C THR A 74 -4.86 -8.52 -5.86
N SER A 75 -6.14 -8.31 -6.10
CA SER A 75 -6.76 -7.01 -6.35
C SER A 75 -6.49 -6.15 -5.12
N ILE A 76 -5.40 -5.39 -5.18
CA ILE A 76 -5.25 -4.22 -4.32
C ILE A 76 -6.27 -3.24 -4.88
N PRO A 77 -7.35 -2.91 -4.15
CA PRO A 77 -8.32 -1.96 -4.64
C PRO A 77 -7.58 -0.65 -4.94
N LYS A 78 -7.67 -0.20 -6.20
CA LYS A 78 -7.39 1.18 -6.53
C LYS A 78 -8.55 1.99 -5.95
N MET A 79 -8.28 2.75 -4.89
CA MET A 79 -9.09 3.94 -4.58
C MET A 79 -8.80 5.01 -5.62
#